data_AF-A0A9D9UZG2-F1
#
_entry.id   AF-A0A9D9UZG2-F1
#
_cell.length_a   1.000
_cell.length_b   1.000
_cell.length_c   1.000
_cell.angle_alpha   90.00
_cell.angle_beta   90.00
_cell.angle_gamma   90.00
#
_symmetry.space_group_name_H-M   'P 1'
#
loop_
_entity.id
_entity.type
_entity.pdbx_description
1 polymer ?
#
loop_
_entity_poly.entity_id
_entity_poly.type
_entity_poly.pdbx_seq_one_letter_code
_entity_poly.pdbx_strand_id
1 'polypeptide(L)'
;MPRVRTIPVLRAVGDTSTLLYAILLSNAQPVTADNSTRMSKFILIFLVVLVALFTLEMLAPVQAAVVQPFTASLATLSAALITPFDSDVIAYGRVIAHSVNGFAVSIESGCNGVEAAIVLIAGVLAYPAPWRYRLLAILAGFLTIQVLNIVRIISLFYLGQWNLDIFNWTHLYLWPVFIMLDVLIVFILYLRLLERRPQGVTA
;
A
#
# COMPACT_ATOMS: atom_id res chain seq x y z
N MET A 1 -11.31 2.13 66.90
CA MET A 1 -9.89 2.58 66.80
C MET A 1 -9.36 2.16 65.44
N PRO A 2 -9.01 3.10 64.53
CA PRO A 2 -8.50 2.74 63.22
C PRO A 2 -6.98 2.49 63.25
N ARG A 3 -6.52 1.40 62.64
CA ARG A 3 -5.10 1.08 62.45
C ARG A 3 -4.50 2.04 61.41
N VAL A 4 -3.60 2.92 61.85
CA VAL A 4 -2.73 3.72 60.99
C VAL A 4 -1.77 2.78 60.26
N ARG A 5 -1.87 2.66 58.93
CA ARG A 5 -0.84 2.04 58.09
C ARG A 5 0.29 3.07 57.91
N THR A 6 1.45 2.78 58.48
CA THR A 6 2.67 3.54 58.21
C THR A 6 3.15 3.25 56.80
N ILE A 7 3.29 4.29 55.98
CA ILE A 7 3.96 4.24 54.68
C ILE A 7 5.47 4.21 54.96
N PRO A 8 6.24 3.23 54.45
CA PRO A 8 7.68 3.28 54.59
C PRO A 8 8.22 4.42 53.71
N VAL A 9 8.90 5.37 54.35
CA VAL A 9 9.67 6.41 53.69
C VAL A 9 10.80 5.72 52.90
N LEU A 10 10.60 5.59 51.59
CA LEU A 10 11.66 5.20 50.65
C LEU A 10 12.75 6.28 50.71
N ARG A 11 13.87 5.92 51.33
CA ARG A 11 15.13 6.66 51.31
C ARG A 11 15.50 6.90 49.84
N ALA A 12 15.55 8.16 49.43
CA ALA A 12 16.10 8.57 48.14
C ALA A 12 17.60 8.21 48.11
N VAL A 13 17.91 7.02 47.62
CA VAL A 13 19.26 6.68 47.16
C VAL A 13 19.37 7.24 45.75
N GLY A 14 20.23 8.25 45.59
CA GLY A 14 20.48 8.96 44.35
C GLY A 14 21.24 8.12 43.33
N ASP A 15 20.58 7.13 42.77
CA ASP A 15 21.04 6.42 41.58
C ASP A 15 20.12 6.74 40.41
N THR A 16 20.58 7.62 39.53
CA THR A 16 19.91 7.99 38.28
C THR A 16 19.58 6.77 37.42
N SER A 17 20.36 5.70 37.55
CA SER A 17 20.14 4.42 36.86
C SER A 17 18.87 3.72 37.34
N THR A 18 18.59 3.73 38.65
CA THR A 18 17.40 3.12 39.24
C THR A 18 16.13 3.90 38.90
N LEU A 19 16.20 5.23 38.86
CA LEU A 19 15.08 6.08 38.42
C LEU A 19 14.82 5.92 36.91
N LEU A 20 15.86 5.86 36.08
CA LEU A 20 15.72 5.55 34.66
C LEU A 20 15.11 4.17 34.43
N TYR A 21 15.54 3.16 35.17
CA TYR A 21 14.99 1.79 35.07
C TYR A 21 13.53 1.72 35.52
N ALA A 22 13.17 2.43 36.60
CA ALA A 22 11.79 2.53 37.07
C ALA A 22 10.89 3.30 36.10
N ILE A 23 11.39 4.37 35.47
CA ILE A 23 10.67 5.11 34.42
C ILE A 23 10.50 4.25 33.16
N LEU A 24 11.53 3.48 32.77
CA LEU A 24 11.47 2.55 31.64
C LEU A 24 10.45 1.42 31.87
N LEU A 25 10.42 0.83 33.07
CA LEU A 25 9.44 -0.21 33.43
C LEU A 25 8.02 0.36 33.62
N SER A 26 7.88 1.58 34.14
CA SER A 26 6.58 2.28 34.25
C SER A 26 5.95 2.53 32.88
N ASN A 27 6.77 2.84 31.87
CA ASN A 27 6.30 3.15 30.52
C ASN A 27 6.10 1.91 29.64
N ALA A 28 6.66 0.76 30.04
CA ALA A 28 6.44 -0.52 29.38
C ALA A 28 5.05 -1.07 29.76
N GLN A 29 4.01 -0.58 29.08
CA GLN A 29 2.67 -1.15 29.21
C GLN A 29 2.67 -2.60 28.71
N PRO A 30 2.26 -3.60 29.52
CA PRO A 30 2.18 -4.97 29.06
C PRO A 30 1.16 -5.07 27.93
N VAL A 31 1.53 -5.70 26.80
CA VAL A 31 0.59 -6.03 25.72
C VAL A 31 -0.46 -6.96 26.32
N THR A 32 -1.65 -6.44 26.58
CA THR A 32 -2.75 -7.24 27.13
C THR A 32 -3.13 -8.35 26.15
N ALA A 33 -3.61 -9.49 26.64
CA ALA A 33 -4.01 -10.61 25.80
C ALA A 33 -5.07 -10.23 24.73
N ASP A 34 -5.92 -9.23 25.02
CA ASP A 34 -6.87 -8.64 24.07
C ASP A 34 -6.16 -7.97 22.87
N ASN A 35 -5.09 -7.21 23.11
CA ASN A 35 -4.33 -6.57 22.05
C ASN A 35 -3.59 -7.61 21.18
N SER A 36 -3.05 -8.67 21.79
CA SER A 36 -2.36 -9.75 21.09
C SER A 36 -3.30 -10.54 20.15
N THR A 37 -4.51 -10.85 20.61
CA THR A 37 -5.51 -11.59 19.81
C THR A 37 -6.05 -10.76 18.65
N ARG A 38 -6.31 -9.46 18.85
CA ARG A 38 -6.72 -8.54 17.77
C ARG A 38 -5.64 -8.37 16.71
N MET A 39 -4.38 -8.20 17.12
CA MET A 39 -3.25 -8.08 16.19
C MET A 39 -3.03 -9.39 15.40
N SER A 40 -3.10 -10.54 16.08
CA SER A 40 -2.98 -11.85 15.43
C SER A 40 -4.08 -12.08 14.39
N LYS A 41 -5.32 -11.68 14.70
CA LYS A 41 -6.45 -11.74 13.77
C LYS A 41 -6.23 -10.84 12.55
N PHE A 42 -5.76 -9.61 12.76
CA PHE A 42 -5.43 -8.69 11.66
C PHE A 42 -4.38 -9.32 10.74
N ILE A 43 -3.25 -9.76 11.29
CA ILE A 43 -2.14 -10.35 10.52
C ILE A 43 -2.62 -11.59 9.76
N LEU A 44 -3.39 -12.47 10.41
CA LEU A 44 -3.93 -13.67 9.78
C LEU A 44 -4.84 -13.32 8.59
N ILE A 45 -5.80 -12.41 8.78
CA ILE A 45 -6.71 -12.01 7.69
C ILE A 45 -5.91 -11.34 6.56
N PHE A 46 -4.98 -10.45 6.90
CA PHE A 46 -4.11 -9.80 5.92
C PHE A 46 -3.37 -10.83 5.08
N LEU A 47 -2.65 -11.77 5.71
CA LEU A 47 -1.87 -12.78 5.01
C LEU A 47 -2.75 -13.72 4.17
N VAL A 48 -3.89 -14.17 4.71
CA VAL A 48 -4.81 -15.06 3.97
C VAL A 48 -5.37 -14.35 2.73
N VAL A 49 -5.86 -13.11 2.89
CA VAL A 49 -6.40 -12.34 1.77
C VAL A 49 -5.31 -12.01 0.75
N LEU A 50 -4.12 -11.62 1.21
CA LEU A 50 -2.97 -11.30 0.36
C LEU A 50 -2.59 -12.51 -0.49
N VAL A 51 -2.34 -13.67 0.13
CA VAL A 51 -1.97 -14.90 -0.58
C VAL A 51 -3.09 -15.36 -1.50
N ALA A 52 -4.35 -15.32 -1.06
CA ALA A 52 -5.48 -15.71 -1.89
C ALA A 52 -5.63 -14.82 -3.14
N LEU A 53 -5.48 -13.50 -3.01
CA LEU A 53 -5.60 -12.59 -4.14
C LEU A 53 -4.38 -12.64 -5.07
N PHE A 54 -3.16 -12.77 -4.54
CA PHE A 54 -1.97 -12.97 -5.38
C PHE A 54 -2.03 -14.29 -6.14
N THR A 55 -2.40 -15.38 -5.47
CA THR A 55 -2.57 -16.67 -6.15
C THR A 55 -3.65 -16.58 -7.21
N LEU A 56 -4.80 -15.95 -6.91
CA LEU A 56 -5.88 -15.71 -7.87
C LEU A 56 -5.40 -14.90 -9.09
N GLU A 57 -4.64 -13.84 -8.87
CA GLU A 57 -4.07 -13.00 -9.92
C GLU A 57 -3.16 -13.80 -10.86
N MET A 58 -2.37 -14.73 -10.33
CA MET A 58 -1.46 -15.56 -11.13
C MET A 58 -2.13 -16.68 -11.93
N LEU A 59 -3.43 -16.95 -11.74
CA LEU A 59 -4.13 -17.96 -12.55
C LEU A 59 -4.19 -17.52 -14.02
N ALA A 60 -3.76 -18.40 -14.93
CA ALA A 60 -3.85 -18.18 -16.38
C ALA A 60 -5.23 -17.67 -16.88
N PRO A 61 -6.39 -18.21 -16.45
CA PRO A 61 -7.68 -17.66 -16.85
C PRO A 61 -7.91 -16.23 -16.34
N VAL A 62 -7.44 -15.88 -15.15
CA VAL A 62 -7.56 -14.53 -14.58
C VAL A 62 -6.64 -13.56 -15.31
N GLN A 63 -5.42 -14.00 -15.62
CA GLN A 63 -4.50 -13.25 -16.46
C GLN A 63 -5.13 -12.91 -17.82
N ALA A 64 -5.65 -13.91 -18.53
CA ALA A 64 -6.21 -13.72 -19.86
C ALA A 64 -7.52 -12.90 -19.86
N ALA A 65 -8.42 -13.13 -18.89
CA ALA A 65 -9.74 -12.52 -18.89
C ALA A 65 -9.81 -11.15 -18.20
N VAL A 66 -8.90 -10.86 -17.27
CA VAL A 66 -8.97 -9.66 -16.42
C VAL A 66 -7.69 -8.83 -16.50
N VAL A 67 -6.53 -9.43 -16.15
CA VAL A 67 -5.28 -8.66 -15.97
C VAL A 67 -4.74 -8.15 -17.30
N GLN A 68 -4.70 -8.97 -18.35
CA GLN A 68 -4.19 -8.56 -19.66
C GLN A 68 -5.11 -7.52 -20.34
N PRO A 69 -6.45 -7.68 -20.38
CA PRO A 69 -7.34 -6.63 -20.90
C PRO A 69 -7.23 -5.32 -20.10
N PHE A 70 -7.13 -5.41 -18.77
CA PHE A 70 -6.90 -4.24 -17.93
C PHE A 70 -5.57 -3.55 -18.27
N THR A 71 -4.49 -4.34 -18.39
CA THR A 71 -3.17 -3.83 -18.77
C THR A 71 -3.17 -3.20 -20.17
N ALA A 72 -3.92 -3.77 -21.12
CA ALA A 72 -4.09 -3.20 -22.45
C ALA A 72 -4.85 -1.86 -22.41
N SER A 73 -5.83 -1.72 -21.53
CA SER A 73 -6.52 -0.44 -21.32
C SER A 73 -5.58 0.63 -20.75
N LEU A 74 -4.63 0.25 -19.87
CA LEU A 74 -3.60 1.15 -19.37
C LEU A 74 -2.66 1.59 -20.49
N ALA A 75 -2.18 0.67 -21.34
CA ALA A 75 -1.35 1.01 -22.49
C ALA A 75 -2.04 2.00 -23.43
N THR A 76 -3.32 1.73 -23.73
CA THR A 76 -4.15 2.60 -24.58
C THR A 76 -4.36 3.97 -23.96
N LEU A 77 -4.67 4.04 -22.65
CA LEU A 77 -4.85 5.29 -21.93
C LEU A 77 -3.54 6.11 -21.86
N SER A 78 -2.41 5.46 -21.55
CA SER A 78 -1.10 6.10 -21.54
C SER A 78 -0.75 6.68 -22.91
N ALA A 79 -0.93 5.91 -23.99
CA ALA A 79 -0.72 6.42 -25.34
C ALA A 79 -1.64 7.60 -25.66
N ALA A 80 -2.94 7.50 -25.33
CA ALA A 80 -3.90 8.60 -25.56
C ALA A 80 -3.53 9.89 -24.79
N LEU A 81 -2.89 9.78 -23.62
CA LEU A 81 -2.38 10.94 -22.87
C LEU A 81 -1.08 11.50 -23.45
N ILE A 82 -0.28 10.68 -24.14
CA ILE A 82 0.95 11.08 -24.80
C ILE A 82 0.69 11.72 -26.18
N THR A 83 -0.25 11.17 -26.95
CA THR A 83 -0.55 11.58 -28.34
C THR A 83 -0.70 13.09 -28.58
N PRO A 84 -1.29 13.89 -27.67
CA PRO A 84 -1.36 15.34 -27.84
C PRO A 84 0.00 16.06 -27.91
N PHE A 85 1.05 15.44 -27.40
CA PHE A 85 2.42 15.98 -27.35
C PHE A 85 3.39 15.24 -28.28
N ASP A 86 3.09 13.99 -28.59
CA ASP A 86 3.93 13.10 -29.40
C ASP A 86 3.02 12.18 -30.24
N SER A 87 2.82 12.57 -31.51
CA SER A 87 1.92 11.88 -32.43
C SER A 87 2.44 10.53 -32.92
N ASP A 88 3.71 10.23 -32.66
CA ASP A 88 4.35 9.02 -33.18
C ASP A 88 4.18 7.82 -32.24
N VAL A 89 3.53 8.01 -31.08
CA VAL A 89 3.24 6.97 -30.09
C VAL A 89 1.97 6.20 -30.46
N ILE A 90 2.10 4.89 -30.52
CA ILE A 90 1.02 3.94 -30.77
C ILE A 90 0.91 2.91 -29.63
N ALA A 91 -0.29 2.39 -29.41
CA ALA A 91 -0.53 1.28 -28.47
C ALA A 91 -1.25 0.12 -29.15
N TYR A 92 -0.83 -1.11 -28.83
CA TYR A 92 -1.50 -2.32 -29.27
C TYR A 92 -1.35 -3.43 -28.22
N GLY A 93 -2.48 -4.03 -27.82
CA GLY A 93 -2.50 -4.93 -26.67
C GLY A 93 -1.89 -4.25 -25.45
N ARG A 94 -0.82 -4.83 -24.91
CA ARG A 94 -0.13 -4.37 -23.69
C ARG A 94 1.11 -3.52 -24.00
N VAL A 95 1.35 -3.21 -25.27
CA VAL A 95 2.57 -2.57 -25.75
C VAL A 95 2.31 -1.11 -26.08
N ILE A 96 3.24 -0.25 -25.68
CA ILE A 96 3.38 1.13 -26.16
C ILE A 96 4.64 1.18 -27.02
N ALA A 97 4.55 1.71 -28.24
CA ALA A 97 5.66 1.79 -29.17
C ALA A 97 5.74 3.17 -29.82
N HIS A 98 6.95 3.57 -30.19
CA HIS A 98 7.22 4.75 -30.99
C HIS A 98 7.40 4.32 -32.45
N SER A 99 6.57 4.84 -33.34
CA SER A 99 6.51 4.40 -34.75
C SER A 99 7.74 4.78 -35.58
N VAL A 100 8.41 5.88 -35.23
CA VAL A 100 9.60 6.38 -35.96
C VAL A 100 10.92 5.73 -35.50
N ASN A 101 11.22 5.72 -34.19
CA ASN A 101 12.50 5.23 -33.69
C ASN A 101 12.52 3.72 -33.35
N GLY A 102 11.36 3.06 -33.41
CA GLY A 102 11.23 1.61 -33.20
C GLY A 102 11.31 1.15 -31.74
N PHE A 103 11.41 2.07 -30.77
CA PHE A 103 11.40 1.73 -29.36
C PHE A 103 10.00 1.26 -28.92
N ALA A 104 9.94 0.22 -28.10
CA ALA A 104 8.70 -0.32 -27.57
C ALA A 104 8.88 -0.87 -26.15
N VAL A 105 7.83 -0.72 -25.34
CA VAL A 105 7.75 -1.29 -23.98
C VAL A 105 6.45 -2.06 -23.86
N SER A 106 6.54 -3.30 -23.40
CA SER A 106 5.39 -4.09 -22.98
C SER A 106 5.14 -3.89 -21.50
N ILE A 107 3.89 -3.58 -21.13
CA ILE A 107 3.46 -3.52 -19.73
C ILE A 107 3.16 -4.96 -19.29
N GLU A 108 3.99 -5.49 -18.40
CA GLU A 108 3.87 -6.82 -17.84
C GLU A 108 3.24 -6.78 -16.43
N SER A 109 2.85 -7.95 -15.92
CA SER A 109 2.46 -8.10 -14.51
C SER A 109 3.59 -7.57 -13.60
N GLY A 110 3.23 -6.84 -12.54
CA GLY A 110 4.12 -6.03 -11.71
C GLY A 110 4.21 -4.56 -12.15
N CYS A 111 3.81 -4.23 -13.39
CA CYS A 111 3.82 -2.87 -13.93
C CYS A 111 2.43 -2.28 -14.15
N ASN A 112 1.37 -3.07 -13.99
CA ASN A 112 -0.02 -2.65 -14.19
C ASN A 112 -0.71 -2.15 -12.89
N GLY A 113 -0.01 -2.19 -11.75
CA GLY A 113 -0.51 -1.70 -10.45
C GLY A 113 -1.49 -2.64 -9.74
N VAL A 114 -1.74 -3.83 -10.28
CA VAL A 114 -2.68 -4.80 -9.68
C VAL A 114 -2.15 -5.32 -8.35
N GLU A 115 -0.85 -5.61 -8.25
CA GLU A 115 -0.23 -6.13 -7.03
C GLU A 115 -0.32 -5.11 -5.88
N ALA A 116 -0.09 -3.83 -6.18
CA ALA A 116 -0.24 -2.75 -5.21
C ALA A 116 -1.69 -2.62 -4.72
N ALA A 117 -2.66 -2.74 -5.65
CA ALA A 117 -4.09 -2.75 -5.29
C ALA A 117 -4.46 -3.96 -4.42
N ILE A 118 -3.89 -5.15 -4.69
CA ILE A 118 -4.08 -6.34 -3.86
C ILE A 118 -3.58 -6.11 -2.44
N VAL A 119 -2.38 -5.53 -2.28
CA VAL A 119 -1.82 -5.20 -0.95
C VAL A 119 -2.73 -4.22 -0.19
N LEU A 120 -3.22 -3.18 -0.87
CA LEU A 120 -4.16 -2.22 -0.28
C LEU A 120 -5.46 -2.92 0.17
N ILE A 121 -6.06 -3.73 -0.71
CA ILE A 121 -7.31 -4.45 -0.42
C ILE A 121 -7.10 -5.38 0.78
N ALA A 122 -6.01 -6.15 0.81
CA ALA A 122 -5.69 -7.01 1.95
C ALA A 122 -5.59 -6.23 3.26
N GLY A 123 -4.91 -5.08 3.26
CA GLY A 123 -4.80 -4.20 4.43
C GLY A 123 -6.14 -3.65 4.90
N VAL A 124 -6.95 -3.14 3.96
CA VAL A 124 -8.27 -2.55 4.25
C VAL A 124 -9.25 -3.60 4.80
N LEU A 125 -9.25 -4.82 4.25
CA LEU A 125 -10.13 -5.90 4.69
C LEU A 125 -9.72 -6.51 6.04
N ALA A 126 -8.42 -6.55 6.32
CA ALA A 126 -7.90 -6.99 7.60
C ALA A 126 -8.34 -6.07 8.76
N TYR A 127 -8.54 -4.78 8.50
CA TYR A 127 -9.00 -3.84 9.51
C TYR A 127 -10.54 -3.93 9.74
N PRO A 128 -10.99 -4.06 11.00
CA PRO A 128 -12.42 -4.14 11.32
C PRO A 128 -13.09 -2.76 11.13
N ALA A 129 -13.83 -2.61 10.03
CA ALA A 129 -14.51 -1.36 9.68
C ALA A 129 -15.80 -1.64 8.89
N PRO A 130 -16.79 -0.73 8.93
CA PRO A 130 -18.00 -0.88 8.12
C PRO A 130 -17.69 -0.76 6.63
N TRP A 131 -18.44 -1.50 5.81
CA TRP A 131 -18.19 -1.65 4.37
C TRP A 131 -18.11 -0.33 3.60
N ARG A 132 -18.86 0.69 4.00
CA ARG A 132 -18.82 2.01 3.36
C ARG A 132 -17.41 2.60 3.29
N TYR A 133 -16.63 2.46 4.37
CA TYR A 133 -15.28 3.04 4.46
C TYR A 133 -14.25 2.16 3.77
N ARG A 134 -14.45 0.84 3.82
CA ARG A 134 -13.63 -0.11 3.09
C ARG A 134 -13.74 0.10 1.58
N LEU A 135 -14.96 0.19 1.06
CA LEU A 135 -15.20 0.45 -0.37
C LEU A 135 -14.64 1.82 -0.78
N LEU A 136 -14.84 2.86 0.03
CA LEU A 136 -14.26 4.17 -0.24
C LEU A 136 -12.73 4.11 -0.31
N ALA A 137 -12.07 3.46 0.65
CA ALA A 137 -10.61 3.32 0.67
C ALA A 137 -10.09 2.48 -0.50
N ILE A 138 -10.77 1.39 -0.85
CA ILE A 138 -10.39 0.54 -1.99
C ILE A 138 -10.54 1.30 -3.30
N LEU A 139 -11.68 1.97 -3.53
CA LEU A 139 -11.93 2.70 -4.79
C LEU A 139 -11.03 3.92 -4.93
N ALA A 140 -10.92 4.74 -3.88
CA ALA A 140 -10.06 5.92 -3.90
C ALA A 140 -8.58 5.51 -4.04
N GLY A 141 -8.15 4.50 -3.27
CA GLY A 141 -6.78 4.01 -3.35
C GLY A 141 -6.45 3.36 -4.69
N PHE A 142 -7.35 2.55 -5.25
CA PHE A 142 -7.19 2.01 -6.59
C PHE A 142 -7.00 3.13 -7.61
N LEU A 143 -7.84 4.17 -7.57
CA LEU A 143 -7.71 5.30 -8.48
C LEU A 143 -6.36 6.03 -8.32
N THR A 144 -5.93 6.31 -7.09
CA THR A 144 -4.64 6.97 -6.83
C THR A 144 -3.46 6.13 -7.33
N ILE A 145 -3.48 4.82 -7.07
CA ILE A 145 -2.48 3.87 -7.57
C ILE A 145 -2.44 3.93 -9.10
N GLN A 146 -3.60 3.93 -9.78
CA GLN A 146 -3.61 3.97 -11.23
C GLN A 146 -3.13 5.29 -11.81
N VAL A 147 -3.44 6.42 -11.18
CA VAL A 147 -2.88 7.72 -11.59
C VAL A 147 -1.35 7.67 -11.52
N LEU A 148 -0.79 7.25 -10.39
CA LEU A 148 0.66 7.16 -10.22
C LEU A 148 1.28 6.12 -11.17
N ASN A 149 0.56 5.02 -11.46
CA ASN A 149 1.00 4.00 -12.40
C ASN A 149 1.03 4.50 -13.85
N ILE A 150 0.07 5.34 -14.26
CA ILE A 150 0.10 5.98 -15.59
C ILE A 150 1.32 6.91 -15.70
N VAL A 151 1.62 7.69 -14.66
CA VAL A 151 2.85 8.52 -14.62
C VAL A 151 4.10 7.64 -14.73
N ARG A 152 4.14 6.50 -14.01
CA ARG A 152 5.20 5.49 -14.15
C ARG A 152 5.38 5.04 -15.58
N ILE A 153 4.31 4.55 -16.22
CA ILE A 153 4.36 4.00 -17.59
C ILE A 153 4.89 5.05 -18.57
N ILE A 154 4.34 6.27 -18.54
CA ILE A 154 4.75 7.35 -19.45
C ILE A 154 6.22 7.74 -19.22
N SER A 155 6.63 7.88 -17.94
CA SER A 155 8.03 8.22 -17.63
C SER A 155 9.01 7.14 -18.09
N LEU A 156 8.68 5.86 -17.89
CA LEU A 156 9.53 4.74 -18.28
C LEU A 156 9.60 4.59 -19.80
N PHE A 157 8.51 4.88 -20.51
CA PHE A 157 8.53 4.91 -21.98
C PHE A 157 9.55 5.92 -22.53
N TYR A 158 9.65 7.12 -21.96
CA TYR A 158 10.65 8.11 -22.39
C TYR A 158 12.05 7.84 -21.85
N LEU A 159 12.18 7.38 -20.59
CA LEU A 159 13.48 7.01 -20.04
C LEU A 159 14.12 5.87 -20.84
N GLY A 160 13.34 4.89 -21.27
CA GLY A 160 13.84 3.77 -22.06
C GLY A 160 14.34 4.17 -23.45
N GLN A 161 13.76 5.21 -24.06
CA GLN A 161 14.26 5.80 -25.31
C GLN A 161 15.57 6.55 -25.11
N TRP A 162 15.76 7.17 -23.94
CA TRP A 162 16.91 8.01 -23.65
C TRP A 162 18.12 7.23 -23.12
N ASN A 163 17.92 6.37 -22.13
CA ASN A 163 18.98 5.59 -21.49
C ASN A 163 18.42 4.35 -20.77
N LEU A 164 18.84 3.17 -21.23
CA LEU A 164 18.35 1.90 -20.70
C LEU A 164 18.80 1.60 -19.25
N ASP A 165 19.97 2.09 -18.83
CA ASP A 165 20.47 1.89 -17.46
C ASP A 165 19.64 2.68 -16.46
N ILE A 166 19.31 3.94 -16.78
CA ILE A 166 18.43 4.78 -15.96
C ILE A 166 17.02 4.20 -15.96
N PHE A 167 16.51 3.77 -17.11
CA PHE A 167 15.25 3.03 -17.20
C PHE A 167 15.22 1.85 -16.22
N ASN A 168 16.25 0.99 -16.24
CA ASN A 168 16.31 -0.20 -15.38
C ASN A 168 16.34 0.16 -13.90
N TRP A 169 17.14 1.16 -13.52
CA TRP A 169 17.21 1.61 -12.13
C TRP A 169 15.87 2.22 -11.66
N THR A 170 15.27 3.09 -12.47
CA THR A 170 13.99 3.73 -12.16
C THR A 170 12.85 2.72 -12.12
N HIS A 171 12.87 1.74 -13.03
CA HIS A 171 11.90 0.66 -13.10
C HIS A 171 11.96 -0.28 -11.89
N LEU A 172 13.17 -0.69 -11.47
CA LEU A 172 13.36 -1.69 -10.41
C LEU A 172 13.33 -1.11 -8.99
N TYR A 173 13.72 0.16 -8.82
CA TYR A 173 13.89 0.74 -7.48
C TYR A 173 12.98 1.94 -7.24
N LEU A 174 13.02 2.95 -8.10
CA LEU A 174 12.35 4.23 -7.83
C LEU A 174 10.82 4.09 -7.83
N TRP A 175 10.27 3.55 -8.91
CA TRP A 175 8.82 3.43 -9.07
C TRP A 175 8.16 2.48 -8.07
N PRO A 176 8.71 1.28 -7.78
CA PRO A 176 8.17 0.42 -6.74
C PRO A 176 8.09 1.09 -5.37
N VAL A 177 9.09 1.91 -5.01
CA VAL A 177 9.08 2.69 -3.76
C VAL A 177 7.93 3.70 -3.76
N PHE A 178 7.76 4.49 -4.83
CA PHE A 178 6.67 5.47 -4.89
C PHE A 178 5.28 4.84 -4.85
N ILE A 179 5.06 3.74 -5.57
CA ILE A 179 3.79 3.01 -5.55
C ILE A 179 3.50 2.45 -4.14
N MET A 180 4.51 1.89 -3.46
CA MET A 180 4.33 1.38 -2.11
C MET A 180 4.09 2.48 -1.08
N LEU A 181 4.73 3.65 -1.25
CA LEU A 181 4.45 4.84 -0.44
C LEU A 181 3.00 5.31 -0.62
N ASP A 182 2.49 5.31 -1.86
CA ASP A 182 1.09 5.67 -2.12
C ASP A 182 0.10 4.74 -1.38
N VAL A 183 0.31 3.42 -1.49
CA VAL A 183 -0.49 2.41 -0.75
C VAL A 183 -0.48 2.70 0.75
N LEU A 184 0.71 2.99 1.32
CA LEU A 184 0.85 3.31 2.73
C LEU A 184 0.12 4.61 3.11
N ILE A 185 0.24 5.66 2.29
CA ILE A 185 -0.44 6.94 2.51
C ILE A 185 -1.95 6.74 2.52
N VAL A 186 -2.50 6.08 1.50
CA VAL A 186 -3.94 5.78 1.42
C VAL A 186 -4.39 4.98 2.64
N PHE A 187 -3.63 3.96 3.03
CA PHE A 187 -3.96 3.14 4.19
C PHE A 187 -3.94 3.95 5.51
N ILE A 188 -2.94 4.82 5.70
CA ILE A 188 -2.88 5.71 6.87
C ILE A 188 -4.06 6.69 6.86
N LEU A 189 -4.42 7.26 5.72
CA LEU A 189 -5.58 8.16 5.59
C LEU A 189 -6.89 7.43 5.93
N TYR A 190 -7.02 6.17 5.51
CA TYR A 190 -8.14 5.31 5.87
C TYR A 190 -8.22 5.07 7.39
N LEU A 191 -7.11 4.75 8.05
CA LEU A 191 -7.08 4.59 9.51
C LEU A 191 -7.45 5.89 10.23
N ARG A 192 -6.89 7.02 9.80
CA ARG A 192 -7.23 8.35 10.35
C ARG A 192 -8.70 8.71 10.17
N LEU A 193 -9.30 8.33 9.03
CA LEU A 193 -10.72 8.54 8.78
C LEU A 193 -11.59 7.70 9.73
N LEU A 194 -11.13 6.50 10.12
CA LEU A 194 -11.82 5.66 11.08
C LEU A 194 -11.67 6.15 12.53
N GLU A 195 -10.49 6.66 12.90
CA GLU A 195 -10.22 7.22 14.23
C GLU A 195 -11.03 8.50 14.51
N ARG A 196 -11.26 9.34 13.50
CA ARG A 196 -12.02 10.59 13.62
C ARG A 196 -13.52 10.38 13.87
N ARG A 197 -13.98 9.13 13.92
CA ARG A 197 -15.37 8.83 14.24
C ARG A 197 -15.56 8.94 15.74
N PRO A 198 -16.50 9.78 16.22
CA PRO A 198 -17.03 9.63 17.57
C PRO A 198 -17.48 8.17 17.69
N GLN A 199 -17.05 7.47 18.75
CA GLN A 199 -17.58 6.14 19.09
C GLN A 199 -19.06 6.31 19.44
N GLY A 200 -19.91 6.39 18.42
CA GLY A 200 -21.33 6.71 18.53
C GLY A 200 -22.16 5.51 18.11
N VAL A 201 -22.55 4.74 19.13
CA VAL A 201 -23.74 3.88 19.22
C VAL A 201 -23.86 2.75 18.17
N THR A 202 -23.66 1.54 18.68
CA THR A 202 -24.21 0.27 18.19
C THR A 202 -25.50 0.38 17.38
N ALA A 203 -25.54 -0.29 16.24
CA ALA A 203 -26.74 -0.90 15.68
C ALA A 203 -26.36 -2.26 15.10
#